data_AF-A0A8C7VMV3-F1
#
_entry.id   AF-A0A8C7VMV3-F1
#
_cell.length_a   1.000
_cell.length_b   1.000
_cell.length_c   1.000
_cell.angle_alpha   90.00
_cell.angle_beta   90.00
_cell.angle_gamma   90.00
#
_symmetry.space_group_name_H-M   'P 1'
#
loop_
_entity.id
_entity.type
_entity.pdbx_description
1 polymer ?
#
loop_
_entity_poly.entity_id
_entity_poly.type
_entity_poly.pdbx_seq_one_letter_code
_entity_poly.pdbx_strand_id
1 'polypeptide(L)'
;RTWREGSRILGCDFFNKVCGHLKLLEKEYFGLEFRHHTGSYVWLEQLKPLASQIKSNDLFFRFIVKFFPPDPGQLQRRLTRYLFSLQIKQDLSTGSLTCNDNSAALLVSHILQSELGDYKEELDIHHLEMRRYVPNQEYLDHKIMKFHRKHRLAL
;
A
#
# COMPACT_ATOMS: atom_id res chain seq x y z
N ARG A 1 -24.10 0.59 8.71
CA ARG A 1 -24.51 0.12 10.06
C ARG A 1 -24.09 1.20 11.06
N THR A 2 -25.05 1.82 11.74
CA THR A 2 -24.85 2.90 12.72
C THR A 2 -24.34 2.33 14.04
N TRP A 3 -23.21 2.83 14.53
CA TRP A 3 -22.63 2.43 15.82
C TRP A 3 -23.42 3.13 16.93
N ARG A 4 -24.15 2.38 17.77
CA ARG A 4 -24.87 2.97 18.90
C ARG A 4 -23.89 3.39 20.00
N GLU A 5 -24.12 4.61 20.51
CA GLU A 5 -23.61 5.11 21.79
C GLU A 5 -23.67 3.98 22.83
N GLY A 6 -22.52 3.49 23.31
CA GLY A 6 -22.42 2.34 24.22
C GLY A 6 -21.59 1.15 23.73
N SER A 7 -21.16 1.14 22.46
CA SER A 7 -20.25 0.12 21.94
C SER A 7 -18.86 0.22 22.60
N ARG A 8 -18.52 -0.73 23.48
CA ARG A 8 -17.19 -0.90 24.10
C ARG A 8 -16.11 -1.44 23.16
N ILE A 9 -16.40 -1.56 21.85
CA ILE A 9 -15.45 -2.10 20.88
C ILE A 9 -14.20 -1.21 20.88
N LEU A 10 -13.07 -1.79 21.26
CA LEU A 10 -11.80 -1.10 21.27
C LEU A 10 -11.25 -1.03 19.84
N GLY A 11 -10.35 -0.07 19.58
CA GLY A 11 -9.66 0.02 18.30
C GLY A 11 -8.97 -1.30 17.91
N CYS A 12 -8.39 -2.01 18.89
CA CYS A 12 -7.77 -3.31 18.67
C CYS A 12 -8.75 -4.41 18.25
N ASP A 13 -9.95 -4.44 18.81
CA ASP A 13 -10.97 -5.42 18.42
C ASP A 13 -11.41 -5.20 16.98
N PHE A 14 -11.58 -3.94 16.58
CA PHE A 14 -11.91 -3.59 15.21
C PHE A 14 -10.78 -3.93 14.25
N PHE A 15 -9.55 -3.55 14.57
CA PHE A 15 -8.37 -3.90 13.77
C PHE A 15 -8.22 -5.40 13.59
N ASN A 16 -8.35 -6.17 14.68
CA ASN A 16 -8.28 -7.63 14.65
C ASN A 16 -9.37 -8.25 13.76
N LYS A 17 -10.58 -7.68 13.74
CA LYS A 17 -11.65 -8.12 12.81
C LYS A 17 -11.27 -7.87 11.36
N VAL A 18 -10.67 -6.73 11.03
CA VAL A 18 -10.18 -6.44 9.67
C VAL A 18 -9.08 -7.43 9.28
N CYS A 19 -8.08 -7.63 10.13
CA CYS A 19 -7.02 -8.61 9.88
C CYS A 19 -7.56 -10.04 9.73
N GLY A 20 -8.53 -10.43 10.56
CA GLY A 20 -9.20 -11.72 10.48
C GLY A 20 -9.94 -11.91 9.16
N HIS A 21 -10.64 -10.88 8.68
CA HIS A 21 -11.31 -10.89 7.37
C HIS A 21 -10.31 -11.05 6.22
N LEU A 22 -9.16 -10.38 6.28
CA LEU A 22 -8.08 -10.51 5.30
C LEU A 22 -7.30 -11.83 5.44
N LYS A 23 -7.51 -12.59 6.52
CA LYS A 23 -6.67 -13.75 6.90
C LYS A 23 -5.19 -13.37 7.07
N LEU A 24 -4.94 -12.17 7.57
CA LEU A 24 -3.60 -11.62 7.77
C LEU A 24 -2.99 -12.13 9.08
N LEU A 25 -1.85 -12.81 8.99
CA LEU A 25 -1.14 -13.36 10.15
C LEU A 25 -0.12 -12.37 10.74
N GLU A 26 0.67 -11.73 9.88
CA GLU A 26 1.71 -10.76 10.25
C GLU A 26 1.11 -9.35 10.35
N LYS A 27 0.15 -9.17 11.27
CA LYS A 27 -0.62 -7.92 11.40
C LYS A 27 0.14 -6.77 12.08
N GLU A 28 1.23 -7.07 12.78
CA GLU A 28 2.07 -6.11 13.51
C GLU A 28 2.64 -4.99 12.64
N TYR A 29 2.75 -5.23 11.33
CA TYR A 29 3.24 -4.26 10.36
C TYR A 29 2.22 -3.23 9.92
N PHE A 30 0.93 -3.42 10.23
CA PHE A 30 -0.16 -2.64 9.67
C PHE A 30 -0.91 -1.85 10.74
N GLY A 31 -1.66 -0.85 10.29
CA GLY A 31 -2.61 -0.14 11.12
C GLY A 31 -3.79 0.36 10.30
N LEU A 32 -4.74 0.96 11.01
CA LEU A 32 -5.84 1.68 10.42
C LEU A 32 -5.66 3.17 10.69
N GLU A 33 -5.93 3.97 9.69
CA GLU A 33 -6.11 5.42 9.85
C GLU A 33 -7.47 5.83 9.32
N PHE A 34 -7.98 6.95 9.81
CA PHE A 34 -9.22 7.54 9.38
C PHE A 34 -9.08 9.05 9.26
N ARG A 35 -9.97 9.67 8.49
CA ARG A 35 -9.97 11.12 8.32
C ARG A 35 -10.55 11.77 9.56
N HIS A 36 -9.75 12.57 10.26
CA HIS A 36 -10.17 13.39 11.38
C HIS A 36 -11.07 14.55 10.92
N HIS A 37 -11.84 15.14 11.82
CA HIS A 37 -12.73 16.27 11.50
C HIS A 37 -11.97 17.52 11.01
N THR A 38 -10.67 17.61 11.30
CA THR A 38 -9.76 18.65 10.78
C THR A 38 -9.28 18.39 9.35
N GLY A 39 -9.68 17.26 8.75
CA GLY A 39 -9.33 16.87 7.38
C GLY A 39 -8.04 16.06 7.25
N SER A 40 -7.18 16.04 8.28
CA SER A 40 -5.97 15.22 8.34
C SER A 40 -6.29 13.76 8.64
N TYR A 41 -5.41 12.85 8.23
CA TYR A 41 -5.50 11.45 8.63
C TYR A 41 -4.83 11.22 9.98
N VAL A 42 -5.46 10.41 10.82
CA VAL A 42 -4.96 10.02 12.14
C VAL A 42 -5.07 8.52 12.34
N TRP A 43 -4.12 7.94 13.07
CA TRP A 43 -4.13 6.52 13.38
C TRP A 43 -5.24 6.16 14.38
N LEU A 44 -5.85 5.00 14.17
CA LEU A 44 -6.74 4.38 15.14
C LEU A 44 -5.95 3.95 16.38
N GLU A 45 -6.32 4.54 17.52
CA GLU A 45 -5.77 4.19 18.83
C GLU A 45 -6.35 2.86 19.30
N GLN A 46 -5.46 1.92 19.61
CA GLN A 46 -5.83 0.52 19.86
C GLN A 46 -6.59 0.34 21.17
N LEU A 47 -6.24 1.11 22.21
CA LEU A 47 -6.78 0.97 23.57
C LEU A 47 -7.99 1.88 23.85
N LYS A 48 -8.35 2.77 22.91
CA LYS A 48 -9.51 3.65 23.07
C LYS A 48 -10.74 3.01 22.42
N PRO A 49 -11.95 3.21 22.98
CA PRO A 49 -13.18 2.84 22.32
C PRO A 49 -13.26 3.46 20.91
N LEU A 50 -13.74 2.68 19.94
CA LEU A 50 -13.88 3.14 18.56
C LEU A 50 -14.82 4.36 18.48
N ALA A 51 -15.92 4.32 19.23
CA ALA A 51 -16.92 5.38 19.26
C ALA A 51 -16.37 6.71 19.85
N SER A 52 -15.37 6.68 20.73
CA SER A 52 -14.79 7.92 21.28
C SER A 52 -13.80 8.60 20.32
N GLN A 53 -13.32 7.87 19.32
CA GLN A 53 -12.34 8.35 18.35
C GLN A 53 -12.99 8.93 17.11
N ILE A 54 -14.18 8.43 16.74
CA ILE A 54 -14.84 8.79 15.49
C ILE A 54 -16.03 9.68 15.77
N LYS A 55 -15.92 10.93 15.34
CA LYS A 55 -16.99 11.93 15.45
C LYS A 55 -17.71 12.20 14.13
N SER A 56 -17.20 11.63 13.04
CA SER A 56 -17.74 11.83 11.69
C SER A 56 -18.76 10.75 11.34
N ASN A 57 -19.81 11.14 10.61
CA ASN A 57 -20.78 10.21 10.04
C ASN A 57 -20.23 9.45 8.82
N ASP A 58 -19.16 9.96 8.20
CA ASP A 58 -18.48 9.30 7.09
C ASP A 58 -17.34 8.42 7.62
N LEU A 59 -17.60 7.11 7.67
CA LEU A 59 -16.76 6.11 8.32
C LEU A 59 -15.88 5.40 7.31
N PHE A 60 -14.82 6.08 6.87
CA PHE A 60 -13.81 5.51 5.98
C PHE A 60 -12.50 5.28 6.72
N PHE A 61 -12.00 4.03 6.66
CA PHE A 61 -10.71 3.65 7.20
C PHE A 61 -9.78 3.22 6.08
N ARG A 62 -8.52 3.67 6.14
CA ARG A 62 -7.45 3.15 5.28
C ARG A 62 -6.65 2.12 6.06
N PHE A 63 -6.39 0.98 5.41
CA PHE A 63 -5.50 -0.05 5.93
C PHE A 63 -4.12 0.18 5.34
N ILE A 64 -3.15 0.50 6.20
CA ILE A 64 -1.86 1.08 5.79
C ILE A 64 -0.72 0.32 6.49
N VAL A 65 0.44 0.23 5.82
CA VAL A 65 1.68 -0.23 6.46
C VAL A 65 2.14 0.83 7.46
N LYS A 66 2.23 0.45 8.72
CA LYS A 66 2.68 1.32 9.81
C LYS A 66 4.18 1.19 10.07
N PHE A 67 4.73 -0.02 9.91
CA PHE A 67 6.13 -0.31 10.18
C PHE A 67 6.73 -1.10 9.03
N PHE A 68 7.75 -0.53 8.39
CA PHE A 68 8.54 -1.24 7.39
C PHE A 68 9.66 -1.99 8.12
N PRO A 69 9.75 -3.33 7.96
CA PRO A 69 10.89 -4.06 8.51
C PRO A 69 12.18 -3.59 7.83
N PRO A 70 13.31 -3.60 8.54
CA PRO A 70 14.60 -3.19 7.98
C PRO A 70 15.07 -4.13 6.85
N ASP A 71 14.59 -5.38 6.84
CA ASP A 71 14.85 -6.36 5.81
C ASP A 71 13.52 -6.92 5.25
N PRO A 72 13.23 -6.77 3.95
CA PRO A 72 12.06 -7.35 3.29
C PRO A 72 11.97 -8.89 3.43
N GLY A 73 13.09 -9.58 3.61
CA GLY A 73 13.16 -11.01 3.85
C GLY A 73 12.48 -11.46 5.15
N GLN A 74 12.22 -10.54 6.08
CA GLN A 74 11.47 -10.81 7.31
C GLN A 74 10.00 -11.09 7.04
N LEU A 75 9.44 -10.60 5.94
CA LEU A 75 8.04 -10.84 5.58
C LEU A 75 7.89 -12.28 5.07
N GLN A 76 7.31 -13.16 5.88
CA GLN A 76 7.21 -14.59 5.57
C GLN A 76 6.00 -14.91 4.70
N ARG A 77 4.88 -14.21 4.89
CA ARG A 77 3.63 -14.55 4.23
C ARG A 77 3.48 -13.83 2.89
N ARG A 78 2.98 -14.58 1.89
CA ARG A 78 2.71 -14.06 0.54
C ARG A 78 1.74 -12.88 0.57
N LEU A 79 0.68 -12.97 1.38
CA LEU A 79 -0.30 -11.87 1.53
C LEU A 79 0.34 -10.61 2.10
N THR A 80 1.19 -10.73 3.12
CA THR A 80 1.91 -9.61 3.71
C THR A 80 2.78 -8.92 2.68
N ARG A 81 3.62 -9.68 1.95
CA ARG A 81 4.46 -9.15 0.87
C ARG A 81 3.61 -8.43 -0.19
N TYR A 82 2.47 -9.01 -0.58
CA TYR A 82 1.55 -8.39 -1.52
C TYR A 82 0.99 -7.05 -1.03
N LEU A 83 0.51 -6.97 0.22
CA LEU A 83 -0.02 -5.73 0.79
C LEU A 83 1.07 -4.65 0.92
N PHE A 84 2.31 -5.03 1.26
CA PHE A 84 3.47 -4.14 1.23
C PHE A 84 3.75 -3.60 -0.18
N SER A 85 3.71 -4.46 -1.20
CA SER A 85 3.88 -4.02 -2.60
C SER A 85 2.78 -3.05 -3.02
N LEU A 86 1.53 -3.26 -2.58
CA LEU A 86 0.44 -2.31 -2.82
C LEU A 86 0.68 -0.96 -2.13
N GLN A 87 1.17 -0.96 -0.89
CA GLN A 87 1.51 0.28 -0.20
C GLN A 87 2.61 1.04 -0.93
N ILE A 88 3.70 0.36 -1.30
CA ILE A 88 4.82 0.98 -2.03
C ILE A 88 4.34 1.55 -3.36
N LYS A 89 3.50 0.82 -4.10
CA LYS A 89 2.90 1.32 -5.35
C LYS A 89 2.07 2.58 -5.11
N GLN A 90 1.24 2.60 -4.06
CA GLN A 90 0.47 3.78 -3.70
C GLN A 90 1.37 4.96 -3.35
N ASP A 91 2.36 4.75 -2.48
CA ASP A 91 3.25 5.82 -1.99
C ASP A 91 4.15 6.37 -3.10
N LEU A 92 4.57 5.54 -4.05
CA LEU A 92 5.24 6.00 -5.27
C LEU A 92 4.33 6.89 -6.09
N SER A 93 3.08 6.46 -6.33
CA SER A 93 2.15 7.21 -7.18
C SER A 93 1.75 8.57 -6.60
N THR A 94 1.65 8.67 -5.27
CA THR A 94 1.32 9.91 -4.57
C THR A 94 2.55 10.78 -4.30
N GLY A 95 3.77 10.29 -4.57
CA GLY A 95 5.02 10.96 -4.22
C GLY A 95 5.31 10.96 -2.71
N SER A 96 4.61 10.15 -1.93
CA SER A 96 4.85 10.00 -0.48
C SER A 96 6.12 9.19 -0.19
N LEU A 97 6.50 8.28 -1.09
CA LEU A 97 7.79 7.58 -1.02
C LEU A 97 8.86 8.40 -1.73
N THR A 98 9.73 9.06 -0.97
CA THR A 98 10.87 9.80 -1.51
C THR A 98 12.03 8.87 -1.83
N CYS A 99 12.40 8.79 -3.11
CA CYS A 99 13.59 8.07 -3.57
C CYS A 99 14.15 8.72 -4.83
N ASN A 100 15.38 8.36 -5.21
CA ASN A 100 15.97 8.85 -6.45
C ASN A 100 15.32 8.19 -7.68
N ASP A 101 15.46 8.81 -8.85
CA ASP A 101 14.89 8.34 -10.11
C ASP A 101 15.29 6.91 -10.49
N ASN A 102 16.49 6.46 -10.13
CA ASN A 102 16.91 5.10 -10.41
C ASN A 102 16.15 4.09 -9.56
N SER A 103 16.01 4.37 -8.25
CA SER A 103 15.22 3.55 -7.33
C SER A 103 13.74 3.54 -7.73
N ALA A 104 13.17 4.70 -8.05
CA ALA A 104 11.79 4.80 -8.51
C ALA A 104 11.56 3.95 -9.77
N ALA A 105 12.38 4.13 -10.81
CA ALA A 105 12.25 3.38 -12.05
C ALA A 105 12.44 1.86 -11.84
N LEU A 106 13.37 1.46 -10.96
CA LEU A 106 13.59 0.06 -10.62
C LEU A 106 12.37 -0.54 -9.91
N LEU A 107 11.79 0.16 -8.93
CA LEU A 107 10.58 -0.30 -8.24
C LEU A 107 9.40 -0.45 -9.22
N VAL A 108 9.18 0.54 -10.08
CA VAL A 108 8.13 0.46 -11.11
C VAL A 108 8.36 -0.72 -12.06
N SER A 109 9.61 -0.98 -12.46
CA SER A 109 9.89 -2.14 -13.32
C SER A 109 9.57 -3.49 -12.67
N HIS A 110 9.75 -3.62 -11.35
CA HIS A 110 9.30 -4.83 -10.63
C HIS A 110 7.78 -4.92 -10.56
N ILE A 111 7.08 -3.78 -10.42
CA ILE A 111 5.63 -3.74 -10.49
C ILE A 111 5.14 -4.18 -11.88
N LEU A 112 5.75 -3.70 -12.97
CA LEU A 112 5.44 -4.16 -14.32
C LEU A 112 5.66 -5.66 -14.47
N GLN A 113 6.79 -6.20 -14.03
CA GLN A 113 7.05 -7.65 -14.09
C GLN A 113 5.96 -8.45 -13.36
N SER A 114 5.47 -7.95 -12.21
CA SER A 114 4.40 -8.62 -11.47
C SER A 114 3.03 -8.54 -12.13
N GLU A 115 2.75 -7.48 -12.90
CA GLU A 115 1.44 -7.23 -13.53
C GLU A 115 1.35 -7.78 -14.96
N LEU A 116 2.44 -7.69 -15.73
CA LEU A 116 2.49 -7.99 -17.16
C LEU A 116 3.26 -9.29 -17.48
N GLY A 117 4.08 -9.79 -16.54
CA GLY A 117 5.06 -10.84 -16.83
C GLY A 117 6.29 -10.27 -17.54
N ASP A 118 6.96 -11.06 -18.37
CA ASP A 118 8.18 -10.63 -19.04
C ASP A 118 7.96 -9.49 -20.03
N TYR A 119 8.95 -8.60 -20.11
CA TYR A 119 8.97 -7.42 -20.97
C TYR A 119 8.55 -7.69 -22.43
N LYS A 120 7.62 -6.87 -22.92
CA LYS A 120 7.19 -6.80 -24.32
C LYS A 120 7.02 -5.34 -24.71
N GLU A 121 7.83 -4.85 -25.64
CA GLU A 121 7.97 -3.40 -25.92
C GLU A 121 6.63 -2.68 -26.14
N GLU A 122 5.78 -3.16 -27.05
CA GLU A 122 4.48 -2.53 -27.34
C GLU A 122 3.52 -2.56 -26.14
N LEU A 123 3.51 -3.66 -25.37
CA LEU A 123 2.66 -3.83 -24.20
C LEU A 123 3.08 -2.89 -23.07
N ASP A 124 4.38 -2.79 -22.82
CA ASP A 124 4.98 -1.93 -21.81
C ASP A 124 4.70 -0.45 -22.08
N ILE A 125 4.91 0.00 -23.33
CA ILE A 125 4.65 1.38 -23.75
C ILE A 125 3.18 1.70 -23.51
N HIS A 126 2.27 0.89 -24.05
CA HIS A 126 0.84 1.13 -23.90
C HIS A 126 0.41 1.16 -22.43
N HIS A 127 0.97 0.27 -21.59
CA HIS A 127 0.62 0.21 -20.18
C HIS A 127 1.12 1.41 -19.38
N LEU A 128 2.32 1.92 -19.69
CA LEU A 128 2.86 3.13 -19.08
C LEU A 128 2.10 4.39 -19.52
N GLU A 129 1.60 4.46 -20.75
CA GLU A 129 0.72 5.54 -21.19
C GLU A 129 -0.62 5.56 -20.43
N MET A 130 -1.15 4.38 -20.12
CA MET A 130 -2.47 4.22 -19.49
C MET A 130 -2.45 4.30 -17.96
N ARG A 131 -1.27 4.18 -17.31
CA ARG A 131 -1.16 4.13 -15.84
C ARG A 131 -0.02 4.98 -15.33
N ARG A 132 -0.29 5.73 -14.26
CA ARG A 132 0.70 6.55 -13.56
C ARG A 132 1.18 5.88 -12.27
N TYR A 133 2.46 5.53 -12.21
CA TYR A 133 3.14 4.91 -11.09
C TYR A 133 3.98 5.89 -10.27
N VAL A 134 4.44 6.98 -10.90
CA VAL A 134 5.24 8.04 -10.26
C VAL A 134 4.87 9.41 -10.82
N PRO A 135 5.07 10.51 -10.06
CA PRO A 135 4.69 11.86 -10.50
C PRO A 135 5.41 12.33 -11.77
N ASN A 136 6.66 11.93 -12.00
CA ASN A 136 7.51 12.34 -13.13
C ASN A 136 7.73 11.21 -14.17
N GLN A 137 6.73 10.34 -14.35
CA GLN A 137 6.86 9.08 -15.09
C GLN A 137 7.41 9.22 -16.51
N GLU A 138 6.95 10.20 -17.29
CA GLU A 138 7.37 10.41 -18.68
C GLU A 138 8.90 10.55 -18.83
N TYR A 139 9.57 11.15 -17.84
CA TYR A 139 11.04 11.28 -17.82
C TYR A 139 11.75 9.95 -17.48
N LEU A 140 11.02 9.00 -16.92
CA LEU A 140 11.53 7.73 -16.41
C LEU A 140 11.16 6.53 -17.28
N ASP A 141 10.22 6.64 -18.22
CA ASP A 141 9.71 5.51 -19.01
C ASP A 141 10.82 4.69 -19.69
N HIS A 142 11.76 5.35 -20.37
CA HIS A 142 12.92 4.67 -20.97
C HIS A 142 13.76 3.89 -19.94
N LYS A 143 13.88 4.42 -18.73
CA LYS A 143 14.63 3.78 -17.63
C LYS A 143 13.84 2.62 -17.02
N ILE A 144 12.53 2.78 -16.85
CA ILE A 144 11.62 1.75 -16.37
C ILE A 144 11.67 0.54 -17.30
N MET A 145 11.47 0.76 -18.61
CA MET A 145 11.53 -0.30 -19.63
C MET A 145 12.91 -0.96 -19.69
N LYS A 146 13.99 -0.19 -19.57
CA LYS A 146 15.37 -0.71 -19.52
C LYS A 146 15.58 -1.65 -18.34
N PHE A 147 15.00 -1.38 -17.17
CA PHE A 147 15.05 -2.29 -16.03
C PHE A 147 14.15 -3.50 -16.23
N HIS A 148 12.92 -3.31 -16.72
CA HIS A 148 11.98 -4.41 -16.92
C HIS A 148 12.51 -5.47 -17.88
N ARG A 149 13.18 -5.05 -18.97
CA ARG A 149 13.86 -5.93 -19.93
C ARG A 149 14.89 -6.87 -19.28
N LYS A 150 15.43 -6.52 -18.10
CA LYS A 150 16.42 -7.33 -17.38
C LYS A 150 15.82 -8.33 -16.40
N HIS A 151 14.54 -8.22 -16.07
CA HIS A 151 13.88 -9.05 -15.06
C HIS A 151 13.57 -10.48 -15.52
N ARG A 152 14.06 -10.90 -16.71
CA ARG A 152 13.77 -12.21 -17.32
C ARG A 152 13.66 -13.29 -16.27
N LEU A 153 12.44 -13.78 -16.08
CA LEU A 153 12.22 -15.00 -15.34
C LEU A 153 12.86 -16.10 -16.20
N ALA A 154 13.95 -16.68 -15.71
CA ALA A 154 14.36 -18.00 -16.17
C ALA A 154 13.26 -18.96 -15.71
N LEU A 155 12.24 -19.13 -16.55
CA LEU A 155 11.36 -20.29 -16.48
C LEU A 155 12.11 -21.50 -17.03
#